data_AF-A0A315E3A7-F1
#
_entry.id   AF-A0A315E3A7-F1
#
_cell.length_a   1.000
_cell.length_b   1.000
_cell.length_c   1.000
_cell.angle_alpha   90.00
_cell.angle_beta   90.00
_cell.angle_gamma   90.00
#
_symmetry.space_group_name_H-M   'P 1'
#
loop_
_entity.id
_entity.type
_entity.pdbx_description
1 polymer ?
#
loop_
_entity_poly.entity_id
_entity_poly.type
_entity_poly.pdbx_seq_one_letter_code
_entity_poly.pdbx_strand_id
1 'polypeptide(L)' 'MNLNLQTRPGYDVDVVQLDDSNLRMTVLVTNPDGKVSGRHVFNLKTMAGADPAQVCREAYPIAFEELLP' A
#
# COMPACT_ATOMS: atom_id res chain seq x y z
N MET A 1 -0.69 -11.02 -7.02
CA MET A 1 0.34 -11.26 -6.00
C MET A 1 -0.29 -10.90 -4.65
N ASN A 2 -0.09 -11.69 -3.59
CA ASN A 2 -0.56 -11.32 -2.26
C ASN A 2 0.65 -10.99 -1.39
N LEU A 3 0.86 -9.70 -1.10
CA LEU A 3 2.02 -9.19 -0.37
C LEU A 3 1.87 -9.25 1.15
N ASN A 4 0.75 -9.80 1.66
CA ASN A 4 0.39 -9.85 3.08
C ASN A 4 0.70 -8.52 3.81
N LEU A 5 0.23 -7.42 3.20
CA LEU A 5 0.39 -6.07 3.73
C LEU A 5 -0.69 -5.82 4.79
N GLN A 6 -0.29 -5.85 6.07
CA GLN A 6 -1.17 -5.46 7.15
C GLN A 6 -1.20 -3.93 7.25
N THR A 7 -2.35 -3.34 6.99
CA THR A 7 -2.60 -1.90 7.08
C THR A 7 -3.23 -1.52 8.41
N ARG A 8 -3.09 -0.26 8.80
CA ARG A 8 -3.79 0.29 9.95
C ARG A 8 -5.31 0.46 9.66
N PRO A 9 -6.17 0.48 10.68
CA PRO A 9 -7.59 0.78 10.50
C PRO A 9 -7.81 2.10 9.75
N GLY A 10 -8.80 2.12 8.86
CA GLY A 10 -9.05 3.27 7.99
C GLY A 10 -8.26 3.24 6.67
N TYR A 11 -7.44 2.21 6.42
CA TYR A 11 -6.65 2.06 5.20
C TYR A 11 -6.80 0.65 4.64
N ASP A 12 -7.02 0.58 3.33
CA ASP A 12 -7.01 -0.66 2.56
C ASP A 12 -6.04 -0.49 1.39
N VAL A 13 -5.20 -1.50 1.13
CA VAL A 13 -4.13 -1.41 0.14
C VAL A 13 -4.20 -2.59 -0.81
N ASP A 14 -4.38 -2.27 -2.09
CA ASP A 14 -4.32 -3.22 -3.19
C ASP A 14 -3.04 -3.01 -4.01
N VAL A 15 -2.32 -4.09 -4.31
CA VAL A 15 -1.07 -4.04 -5.07
C VAL A 15 -1.13 -4.99 -6.25
N VAL A 16 -0.92 -4.43 -7.44
CA VAL A 16 -0.87 -5.16 -8.70
C VAL A 16 0.54 -5.07 -9.26
N GLN A 17 1.15 -6.21 -9.57
CA GLN A 17 2.40 -6.24 -10.32
C GLN A 17 2.09 -6.07 -11.81
N LEU A 18 2.69 -5.06 -12.44
CA LEU A 18 2.50 -4.75 -13.86
C LEU A 18 3.53 -5.49 -14.73
N ASP A 19 4.77 -5.58 -14.25
CA ASP A 19 5.88 -6.33 -14.85
C ASP A 19 6.94 -6.67 -13.77
N ASP A 20 8.10 -7.18 -14.17
CA ASP A 20 9.18 -7.62 -13.27
C ASP A 20 9.75 -6.51 -12.37
N SER A 21 9.53 -5.24 -12.69
CA SER A 21 10.09 -4.10 -11.97
C SER A 21 9.08 -2.98 -11.69
N ASN A 22 7.81 -3.15 -12.06
CA ASN A 22 6.78 -2.14 -11.86
C ASN A 22 5.59 -2.70 -11.08
N LEU A 23 5.22 -1.98 -10.02
CA LEU A 23 4.05 -2.24 -9.20
C LEU A 23 3.10 -1.04 -9.28
N ARG A 24 1.81 -1.32 -9.21
CA ARG A 24 0.79 -0.32 -8.97
C ARG A 24 0.16 -0.59 -7.61
N MET A 25 0.37 0.33 -6.69
CA MET A 25 -0.26 0.32 -5.37
C MET A 25 -1.44 1.28 -5.36
N THR A 26 -2.60 0.81 -4.91
CA THR A 26 -3.80 1.62 -4.68
C THR A 26 -4.09 1.61 -3.19
N VAL A 27 -4.08 2.78 -2.56
CA VAL A 27 -4.45 2.95 -1.16
C VAL A 27 -5.83 3.60 -1.10
N LEU A 28 -6.78 2.91 -0.47
CA LEU A 28 -8.10 3.43 -0.14
C LEU A 28 -8.08 3.89 1.32
N VAL A 29 -8.55 5.11 1.55
CA VAL A 29 -8.80 5.63 2.89
C VAL A 29 -10.27 5.45 3.17
N THR A 30 -10.60 4.83 4.30
CA THR A 30 -11.97 4.63 4.77
C THR A 30 -12.25 5.51 5.97
N ASN A 31 -13.47 6.04 6.04
CA ASN A 31 -13.96 6.75 7.21
C ASN A 31 -14.37 5.74 8.33
N PRO A 32 -14.70 6.21 9.54
CA PRO A 32 -15.15 5.33 10.62
C PRO A 32 -16.38 4.46 10.30
N ASP A 33 -17.21 4.86 9.32
CA ASP A 33 -18.35 4.08 8.83
C ASP A 33 -17.95 3.00 7.81
N GLY A 34 -16.65 2.83 7.53
CA GLY A 34 -16.12 1.89 6.54
C GLY A 34 -16.30 2.34 5.09
N LYS A 35 -16.75 3.57 4.83
CA LYS A 35 -16.93 4.11 3.48
C LYS A 35 -15.63 4.72 2.98
N VAL A 36 -15.33 4.50 1.69
CA VAL A 36 -14.17 5.12 1.05
C VAL A 36 -14.32 6.64 1.05
N SER A 37 -13.37 7.32 1.69
CA SER A 37 -13.26 8.78 1.75
C SER A 37 -12.15 9.32 0.84
N GLY A 38 -11.18 8.48 0.48
CA GLY A 38 -10.04 8.87 -0.36
C GLY A 38 -9.45 7.68 -1.13
N ARG A 39 -8.79 8.00 -2.24
CA ARG A 39 -8.05 7.01 -3.04
C ARG A 39 -6.75 7.62 -3.56
N HIS A 40 -5.64 6.96 -3.29
CA HIS A 40 -4.31 7.32 -3.76
C HIS A 40 -3.75 6.18 -4.60
N VAL A 41 -3.18 6.50 -5.77
CA VAL A 41 -2.58 5.51 -6.67
C VAL A 41 -1.11 5.85 -6.87
N PHE A 42 -0.25 4.87 -6.66
CA PHE A 42 1.19 4.98 -6.78
C PHE A 42 1.69 3.98 -7.83
N ASN A 43 2.47 4.46 -8.79
CA ASN A 43 3.21 3.62 -9.71
C ASN A 43 4.64 3.51 -9.18
N LEU A 44 4.97 2.37 -8.61
CA LEU A 44 6.24 2.11 -7.93
C LEU A 44 7.16 1.32 -8.84
N LYS A 45 8.41 1.76 -8.93
CA LYS A 45 9.45 1.04 -9.65
C LYS A 45 10.34 0.33 -8.64
N THR A 46 10.45 -0.99 -8.74
CA THR A 46 11.30 -1.82 -7.90
C THR A 46 12.62 -2.09 -8.61
N MET A 47 13.71 -2.19 -7.82
CA MET A 47 14.96 -2.73 -8.33
C MET A 47 14.94 -4.26 -8.30
N ALA A 48 15.77 -4.90 -9.12
CA ALA A 48 15.92 -6.36 -9.11
C ALA A 48 16.32 -6.84 -7.70
N GLY A 49 15.54 -7.77 -7.14
CA GLY A 49 15.76 -8.32 -5.80
C GLY A 49 15.23 -7.46 -4.64
N ALA A 50 14.62 -6.30 -4.91
CA ALA A 50 13.95 -5.52 -3.87
C ALA A 50 12.67 -6.23 -3.39
N ASP A 51 12.39 -6.18 -2.09
CA ASP A 51 11.14 -6.71 -1.53
C ASP A 51 9.97 -5.77 -1.90
N PRO A 52 9.00 -6.24 -2.71
CA PRO A 52 7.83 -5.44 -3.08
C PRO A 52 7.01 -4.95 -1.88
N ALA A 53 6.96 -5.71 -0.78
CA ALA A 53 6.23 -5.31 0.41
C ALA A 53 6.90 -4.13 1.10
N GLN A 54 8.24 -4.15 1.21
CA GLN A 54 9.02 -3.03 1.72
C GLN A 54 8.83 -1.77 0.85
N VAL A 55 8.91 -1.90 -0.47
CA VAL A 55 8.72 -0.76 -1.40
C VAL A 55 7.34 -0.14 -1.25
N CYS A 56 6.29 -0.95 -1.06
CA CYS A 56 4.93 -0.45 -0.80
C CYS A 56 4.84 0.29 0.55
N ARG A 57 5.48 -0.22 1.61
CA ARG A 57 5.51 0.43 2.93
C ARG A 57 6.23 1.78 2.88
N GLU A 58 7.36 1.85 2.20
CA GLU A 58 8.14 3.09 2.04
C GLU A 58 7.40 4.13 1.18
N ALA A 59 6.60 3.69 0.21
CA ALA A 59 5.84 4.60 -0.65
C ALA A 59 4.69 5.32 0.08
N TYR A 60 4.09 4.68 1.09
CA TYR A 60 3.00 5.28 1.87
C TYR A 60 3.03 4.82 3.34
N PRO A 61 4.04 5.25 4.11
CA PRO A 61 4.30 4.74 5.47
C PRO A 61 3.12 4.96 6.41
N ILE A 62 2.39 6.05 6.19
CA ILE A 62 1.20 6.42 6.97
C ILE A 62 0.16 5.29 7.02
N ALA A 63 -0.02 4.46 5.97
CA ALA A 63 -0.97 3.34 6.02
C ALA A 63 -0.49 2.14 6.85
N PHE A 64 0.77 2.09 7.24
CA PHE A 64 1.43 0.94 7.85
C PHE A 64 2.06 1.23 9.22
N GLU A 65 2.29 2.49 9.56
CA GLU A 65 2.74 2.89 10.89
C GLU A 65 1.72 2.43 11.96
N GLU A 66 2.24 1.79 13.01
CA GLU A 66 1.45 1.56 14.22
C GLU A 66 1.13 2.91 14.85
N LEU A 67 -0.12 3.09 15.28
CA LEU A 67 -0.51 4.27 16.05
C LEU A 67 0.36 4.27 17.31
N LEU A 68 1.31 5.21 17.38
CA LEU A 68 2.07 5.45 18.61
C LEU A 68 1.04 5.72 19.73
N PRO A 69 1.19 5.08 20.90
CA PRO A 69 0.26 5.21 22.02
C PRO A 69 0.16 6.64 22.56
#